data_AF-A0A662RQX2-F1
#
_entry.id   AF-A0A662RQX2-F1
#
_cell.length_a   1.000
_cell.length_b   1.000
_cell.length_c   1.000
_cell.angle_alpha   90.00
_cell.angle_beta   90.00
_cell.angle_gamma   90.00
#
_symmetry.space_group_name_H-M   'P 1'
#
loop_
_entity.id
_entity.type
_entity.pdbx_description
1 polymer ?
#
loop_
_entity_poly.entity_id
_entity_poly.type
_entity_poly.pdbx_seq_one_letter_code
_entity_poly.pdbx_strand_id
1 'polypeptide(L)'
;MVSSCVEDTVEKRKKEIEERELEMCHLWVERDFSSIPTALIEKAYEDDWYDTIEILAPTFEDYKKKYRKEYQCNIECEKCTSEPCRDAYDDWYPRIPMWGWVFAPKDPLDREWIKENADKVAECGFIVYETDEIGVYLGVNGAGYDFYEAHWLPLYRARGLKWHI
;
A
#
# COMPACT_ATOMS: atom_id res chain seq x y z
N MET A 1 7.27 -37.61 -24.78
CA MET A 1 5.89 -37.10 -24.99
C MET A 1 5.04 -37.05 -23.71
N VAL A 2 5.48 -37.57 -22.56
CA VAL A 2 4.70 -37.50 -21.31
C VAL A 2 4.96 -36.22 -20.50
N SER A 3 6.10 -35.55 -20.71
CA SER A 3 6.51 -34.35 -19.94
C SER A 3 5.60 -33.14 -20.16
N SER A 4 5.22 -32.83 -21.41
CA SER A 4 4.46 -31.61 -21.69
C SER A 4 3.04 -31.67 -21.10
N CYS A 5 2.36 -32.82 -21.14
CA CYS A 5 1.02 -32.96 -20.56
C CYS A 5 0.99 -32.77 -19.03
N VAL A 6 2.08 -33.10 -18.32
CA VAL A 6 2.20 -32.90 -16.87
C VAL A 6 2.46 -31.43 -16.55
N GLU A 7 3.34 -30.79 -17.32
CA GLU A 7 3.63 -29.35 -17.22
C GLU A 7 2.36 -28.52 -17.48
N ASP A 8 1.58 -28.86 -18.52
CA ASP A 8 0.31 -28.21 -18.86
C ASP A 8 -0.74 -28.35 -17.73
N THR A 9 -0.75 -29.49 -17.01
CA THR A 9 -1.69 -29.73 -15.91
C THR A 9 -1.31 -28.95 -14.65
N VAL A 10 0.00 -28.82 -14.37
CA VAL A 10 0.51 -28.04 -13.23
C VAL A 10 0.23 -26.57 -13.43
N GLU A 11 0.50 -26.05 -14.63
CA GLU A 11 0.29 -24.64 -14.96
C GLU A 11 -1.19 -24.26 -14.88
N LYS A 12 -2.07 -25.12 -15.40
CA LYS A 12 -3.52 -24.92 -15.28
C LYS A 12 -3.97 -24.83 -13.82
N ARG A 13 -3.47 -25.72 -12.96
CA ARG A 13 -3.83 -25.70 -11.52
C ARG A 13 -3.34 -24.45 -10.80
N LYS A 14 -2.12 -23.97 -11.12
CA LYS A 14 -1.60 -22.73 -10.53
C LYS A 14 -2.50 -21.55 -10.87
N LYS A 15 -2.86 -21.43 -12.15
CA LYS A 15 -3.75 -20.37 -12.61
C LYS A 15 -5.11 -20.42 -11.92
N GLU A 16 -5.71 -21.59 -11.78
CA GLU A 16 -6.98 -21.77 -11.05
C GLU A 16 -6.88 -21.36 -9.57
N ILE A 17 -5.72 -21.56 -8.93
CA ILE A 17 -5.48 -21.12 -7.55
C ILE A 17 -5.35 -19.59 -7.48
N GLU A 18 -4.57 -18.99 -8.38
CA GLU A 18 -4.39 -17.53 -8.43
C GLU A 18 -5.70 -16.81 -8.72
N GLU A 19 -6.52 -17.31 -9.65
CA GLU A 19 -7.85 -16.77 -9.93
C GLU A 19 -8.75 -16.79 -8.69
N ARG A 20 -8.71 -17.86 -7.88
CA ARG A 20 -9.46 -17.95 -6.62
C ARG A 20 -8.92 -17.01 -5.54
N GLU A 21 -7.59 -16.87 -5.43
CA GLU A 21 -7.01 -15.91 -4.50
C GLU A 21 -7.43 -14.49 -4.84
N LEU A 22 -7.45 -14.14 -6.13
CA LEU A 22 -7.88 -12.84 -6.61
C LEU A 22 -9.36 -12.59 -6.30
N GLU A 23 -10.25 -13.53 -6.62
CA GLU A 23 -11.69 -13.43 -6.28
C GLU A 23 -11.91 -13.16 -4.79
N MET A 24 -11.08 -13.75 -3.94
CA MET A 24 -11.28 -13.69 -2.49
C MET A 24 -10.61 -12.46 -1.88
N CYS A 25 -9.53 -12.01 -2.50
CA CYS A 25 -9.01 -10.66 -2.30
C CYS A 25 -10.08 -9.61 -2.63
N HIS A 26 -10.80 -9.74 -3.75
CA HIS A 26 -11.93 -8.86 -4.07
C HIS A 26 -12.97 -8.83 -2.94
N LEU A 27 -13.42 -10.00 -2.50
CA LEU A 27 -14.42 -10.10 -1.43
C LEU A 27 -13.94 -9.53 -0.09
N TRP A 28 -12.67 -9.74 0.26
CA TRP A 28 -12.07 -9.15 1.46
C TRP A 28 -12.10 -7.62 1.38
N VAL A 29 -11.66 -7.04 0.26
CA VAL A 29 -11.66 -5.59 0.08
C VAL A 29 -13.08 -5.02 0.10
N GLU A 30 -14.00 -5.59 -0.66
CA GLU A 30 -15.39 -5.11 -0.76
C GLU A 30 -16.13 -5.17 0.58
N ARG A 31 -15.95 -6.27 1.33
CA ARG A 31 -16.65 -6.47 2.59
C ARG A 31 -16.00 -5.69 3.72
N ASP A 32 -14.68 -5.72 3.83
CA ASP A 32 -13.98 -5.31 5.05
C ASP A 32 -13.35 -3.93 4.97
N PHE A 33 -13.32 -3.29 3.79
CA PHE A 33 -12.83 -1.93 3.66
C PHE A 33 -13.97 -0.97 3.29
N SER A 34 -13.89 0.23 3.84
CA SER A 34 -14.65 1.39 3.39
C SER A 34 -13.80 2.17 2.40
N SER A 35 -14.34 2.43 1.21
CA SER A 35 -13.72 3.33 0.23
C SER A 35 -14.20 4.77 0.49
N ILE A 36 -13.27 5.65 0.85
CA ILE A 36 -13.55 7.05 1.18
C ILE A 36 -12.94 7.92 0.07
N PRO A 37 -13.73 8.78 -0.61
CA PRO A 37 -13.17 9.70 -1.60
C PRO A 37 -12.14 10.63 -0.95
N THR A 38 -11.00 10.85 -1.62
CA THR A 38 -9.98 11.81 -1.14
C THR A 38 -10.54 13.22 -0.99
N ALA A 39 -11.50 13.61 -1.84
CA ALA A 39 -12.21 14.88 -1.73
C ALA A 39 -12.92 15.08 -0.36
N LEU A 40 -13.31 14.00 0.32
CA LEU A 40 -13.85 14.11 1.68
C LEU A 40 -12.74 14.31 2.72
N ILE A 41 -11.57 13.72 2.51
CA ILE A 41 -10.39 13.92 3.35
C ILE A 41 -9.90 15.36 3.23
N GLU A 42 -9.74 15.86 2.00
CA GLU A 42 -9.35 17.25 1.72
C GLU A 42 -10.32 18.24 2.37
N LYS A 43 -11.63 17.96 2.33
CA LYS A 43 -12.64 18.80 2.96
C LYS A 43 -12.66 18.68 4.49
N ALA A 44 -12.33 17.52 5.05
CA ALA A 44 -12.33 17.31 6.49
C ALA A 44 -11.15 18.03 7.17
N TYR A 45 -9.99 18.05 6.52
CA TYR A 45 -8.76 18.58 7.11
C TYR A 45 -8.32 19.92 6.51
N GLU A 46 -8.98 20.43 5.47
CA GLU A 46 -8.75 21.75 4.84
C GLU A 46 -7.26 22.12 4.70
N ASP A 47 -6.74 23.04 5.52
CA ASP A 47 -5.33 23.48 5.52
C ASP A 47 -4.46 22.76 6.57
N ASP A 48 -5.05 21.92 7.43
CA ASP A 48 -4.41 21.28 8.61
C ASP A 48 -3.98 19.82 8.33
N TRP A 49 -4.12 19.34 7.09
CA TRP A 49 -3.78 17.96 6.74
C TRP A 49 -2.29 17.66 6.95
N TYR A 50 -1.40 18.66 6.87
CA TYR A 50 0.04 18.44 7.06
C TYR A 50 0.37 17.98 8.49
N ASP A 51 -0.30 18.56 9.47
CA ASP A 51 -0.07 18.26 10.89
C ASP A 51 -0.98 17.15 11.41
N THR A 52 -2.12 16.91 10.76
CA THR A 52 -3.12 15.93 11.21
C THR A 52 -2.95 14.53 10.59
N ILE A 53 -2.53 14.44 9.33
CA ILE A 53 -2.35 13.15 8.65
C ILE A 53 -0.92 12.66 8.85
N GLU A 54 -0.77 11.61 9.66
CA GLU A 54 0.50 10.92 9.86
C GLU A 54 0.69 9.83 8.79
N ILE A 55 1.90 9.73 8.24
CA ILE A 55 2.30 8.59 7.38
C ILE A 55 3.09 7.61 8.23
N LEU A 56 2.49 6.46 8.52
CA LEU A 56 3.14 5.37 9.26
C LEU A 56 4.16 4.64 8.39
N ALA A 57 3.86 4.45 7.09
CA ALA A 57 4.78 3.86 6.13
C ALA A 57 4.42 4.19 4.67
N PRO A 58 5.41 4.29 3.76
CA PRO A 58 6.85 4.34 4.05
C PRO A 58 7.23 5.58 4.86
N THR A 59 8.15 5.44 5.81
CA THR A 59 8.64 6.61 6.56
C THR A 59 9.62 7.42 5.70
N PHE A 60 9.75 8.72 5.99
CA PHE A 60 10.77 9.56 5.35
C PHE A 60 12.19 8.99 5.50
N GLU A 61 12.53 8.47 6.67
CA GLU A 61 13.87 7.92 6.92
C GLU A 61 14.12 6.63 6.12
N ASP A 62 13.12 5.78 5.93
CA ASP A 62 13.28 4.58 5.09
C ASP A 62 13.33 4.91 3.60
N TYR A 63 12.51 5.86 3.15
CA TYR A 63 12.62 6.37 1.78
C TYR A 63 13.99 6.99 1.52
N LYS A 64 14.48 7.84 2.41
CA LYS A 64 15.79 8.50 2.31
C LYS A 64 16.93 7.49 2.24
N LYS A 65 16.86 6.38 2.98
CA LYS A 65 17.84 5.27 2.85
C LYS A 65 17.79 4.64 1.45
N LYS A 66 16.59 4.34 0.93
CA LYS A 66 16.39 3.77 -0.41
C LYS A 66 16.90 4.72 -1.51
N TYR A 67 16.47 5.98 -1.45
CA TYR A 67 16.86 7.04 -2.37
C TYR A 67 18.39 7.20 -2.45
N ARG A 68 19.07 7.29 -1.29
CA ARG A 68 20.53 7.41 -1.25
C ARG A 68 21.25 6.24 -1.90
N LYS A 69 20.74 5.02 -1.72
CA LYS A 69 21.30 3.80 -2.32
C LYS A 69 21.12 3.79 -3.84
N GLU A 70 19.93 4.16 -4.31
CA GLU A 70 19.59 4.18 -5.75
C GLU A 70 20.45 5.17 -6.54
N TYR A 71 20.60 6.38 -6.01
CA TYR A 71 21.38 7.44 -6.65
C TYR A 71 22.88 7.42 -6.29
N GLN A 72 23.37 6.34 -5.67
CA GLN A 72 24.77 6.14 -5.29
C GLN A 72 25.39 7.37 -4.59
N CYS A 73 24.63 7.96 -3.66
CA CYS A 73 25.05 9.15 -2.94
C CYS A 73 26.29 8.83 -2.07
N ASN A 74 27.47 9.26 -2.53
CA ASN A 74 28.77 8.82 -2.00
C ASN A 74 29.38 9.72 -0.91
N ILE A 75 28.64 10.64 -0.29
CA ILE A 75 29.26 11.69 0.56
C ILE A 75 28.57 11.84 1.90
N GLU A 76 29.38 11.93 2.95
CA GLU A 76 29.08 12.54 4.26
C GLU A 76 28.29 13.84 4.08
N CYS A 77 26.97 13.73 4.20
CA CYS A 77 26.06 14.73 3.67
C CYS A 77 25.69 15.78 4.71
N GLU A 78 26.63 16.66 5.04
CA GLU A 78 26.30 17.92 5.74
C GLU A 78 25.53 18.90 4.82
N LYS A 79 25.49 18.63 3.50
CA LYS A 79 24.88 19.51 2.47
C LYS A 79 23.85 18.84 1.57
N CYS A 80 23.35 17.64 1.88
CA CYS A 80 21.99 17.32 1.45
C CYS A 80 21.11 18.17 2.37
N THR A 81 20.90 19.43 1.99
CA THR A 81 19.75 20.16 2.48
C THR A 81 18.60 19.20 2.26
N SER A 82 17.88 18.89 3.31
CA SER A 82 16.84 17.85 3.31
C SER A 82 15.80 18.07 2.21
N GLU A 83 15.71 19.28 1.63
CA GLU A 83 14.85 19.67 0.50
C GLU A 83 14.75 18.63 -0.61
N PRO A 84 15.77 18.25 -1.41
CA PRO A 84 15.51 17.38 -2.56
C PRO A 84 15.04 15.97 -2.19
N CYS A 85 15.46 15.42 -1.05
CA CYS A 85 14.95 14.12 -0.57
C CYS A 85 13.56 14.24 0.02
N ARG A 86 13.27 15.37 0.68
CA ARG A 86 11.98 15.65 1.30
C ARG A 86 10.93 15.95 0.24
N ASP A 87 11.26 16.79 -0.74
CA ASP A 87 10.42 17.11 -1.88
C ASP A 87 10.09 15.84 -2.66
N ALA A 88 11.10 15.02 -2.99
CA ALA A 88 10.87 13.73 -3.63
C ALA A 88 10.01 12.79 -2.76
N TYR A 89 10.21 12.77 -1.44
CA TYR A 89 9.38 11.98 -0.55
C TYR A 89 7.92 12.46 -0.56
N ASP A 90 7.69 13.76 -0.44
CA ASP A 90 6.35 14.35 -0.40
C ASP A 90 5.64 14.20 -1.77
N ASP A 91 6.37 14.18 -2.88
CA ASP A 91 5.85 13.86 -4.22
C ASP A 91 5.45 12.39 -4.36
N TRP A 92 6.27 11.46 -3.86
CA TRP A 92 6.03 10.02 -3.96
C TRP A 92 5.05 9.49 -2.91
N TYR A 93 4.98 10.13 -1.75
CA TYR A 93 4.11 9.77 -0.63
C TYR A 93 3.36 10.99 -0.10
N PRO A 94 2.49 11.60 -0.92
CA PRO A 94 1.70 12.73 -0.49
C PRO A 94 0.68 12.29 0.56
N ARG A 95 0.35 13.18 1.50
CA ARG A 95 -0.69 12.91 2.52
C ARG A 95 -2.10 12.78 1.93
N ILE A 96 -2.31 13.34 0.75
CA ILE A 96 -3.47 13.09 -0.10
C ILE A 96 -2.97 12.33 -1.33
N PRO A 97 -3.28 11.03 -1.48
CA PRO A 97 -2.79 10.22 -2.59
C PRO A 97 -3.38 10.68 -3.93
N MET A 98 -2.64 10.45 -5.02
CA MET A 98 -3.14 10.70 -6.37
C MET A 98 -4.39 9.90 -6.72
N TRP A 99 -4.53 8.68 -6.18
CA TRP A 99 -5.76 7.93 -6.37
C TRP A 99 -6.91 8.60 -5.63
N GLY A 100 -8.06 8.75 -6.29
CA GLY A 100 -9.22 9.48 -5.75
C GLY A 100 -9.93 8.84 -4.55
N TRP A 101 -9.39 7.73 -4.01
CA TRP A 101 -9.97 6.98 -2.90
C TRP A 101 -8.90 6.52 -1.92
N VAL A 102 -9.25 6.54 -0.63
CA VAL A 102 -8.52 5.86 0.44
C VAL A 102 -9.37 4.75 1.04
N PHE A 103 -8.73 3.77 1.67
CA PHE A 103 -9.36 2.54 2.12
C PHE A 103 -9.16 2.35 3.62
N ALA A 104 -10.24 2.46 4.38
CA ALA A 104 -10.23 2.29 5.82
C ALA A 104 -10.76 0.89 6.20
N PRO A 105 -10.00 0.03 6.89
CA PRO A 105 -10.49 -1.24 7.41
C PRO A 105 -11.65 -1.02 8.41
N LYS A 106 -12.70 -1.83 8.26
CA LYS A 106 -13.88 -1.84 9.13
C LYS A 106 -13.63 -2.67 10.40
N ASP A 107 -12.83 -3.73 10.28
CA ASP A 107 -12.53 -4.64 11.39
C ASP A 107 -11.37 -4.12 12.26
N PRO A 108 -11.52 -4.13 13.60
CA PRO A 108 -10.46 -3.69 14.51
C PRO A 108 -9.16 -4.52 14.44
N LEU A 109 -9.23 -5.82 14.16
CA LEU A 109 -8.04 -6.67 14.05
C LEU A 109 -7.26 -6.35 12.79
N ASP A 110 -7.93 -6.01 11.69
CA ASP A 110 -7.25 -5.56 10.48
C ASP A 110 -6.65 -4.15 10.67
N ARG A 111 -7.30 -3.26 11.43
CA ARG A 111 -6.69 -1.96 11.81
C ARG A 111 -5.39 -2.15 12.58
N GLU A 112 -5.44 -2.95 13.66
CA GLU A 112 -4.29 -3.20 14.52
C GLU A 112 -3.17 -3.89 13.72
N TRP A 113 -3.51 -4.92 12.94
CA TRP A 113 -2.54 -5.61 12.12
C TRP A 113 -1.87 -4.70 11.09
N ILE A 114 -2.64 -3.86 10.38
CA ILE A 114 -2.09 -2.89 9.40
C ILE A 114 -1.15 -1.91 10.12
N LYS A 115 -1.54 -1.40 11.29
CA LYS A 115 -0.71 -0.47 12.08
C LYS A 115 0.62 -1.11 12.48
N GLU A 116 0.58 -2.33 13.01
CA GLU A 116 1.77 -3.05 13.47
C GLU A 116 2.67 -3.57 12.34
N ASN A 117 2.14 -3.67 11.11
CA ASN A 117 2.84 -4.19 9.93
C ASN A 117 2.88 -3.16 8.79
N ALA A 118 2.89 -1.86 9.12
CA ALA A 118 2.80 -0.77 8.14
C ALA A 118 3.91 -0.85 7.08
N ASP A 119 5.12 -1.26 7.46
CA ASP A 119 6.25 -1.51 6.56
C ASP A 119 5.92 -2.56 5.48
N LYS A 120 5.36 -3.71 5.87
CA LYS A 120 4.94 -4.78 4.95
C LYS A 120 3.80 -4.34 4.05
N VAL A 121 2.85 -3.58 4.60
CA VAL A 121 1.73 -3.01 3.84
C VAL A 121 2.27 -2.03 2.78
N ALA A 122 3.27 -1.24 3.15
CA ALA A 122 3.91 -0.31 2.23
C ALA A 122 4.78 -1.00 1.16
N GLU A 123 5.40 -2.13 1.48
CA GLU A 123 6.06 -2.99 0.47
C GLU A 123 5.08 -3.55 -0.57
N CYS A 124 3.80 -3.67 -0.23
CA CYS A 124 2.73 -4.02 -1.18
C CYS A 124 2.30 -2.84 -2.07
N GLY A 125 2.90 -1.64 -1.89
CA GLY A 125 2.66 -0.44 -2.70
C GLY A 125 1.57 0.50 -2.17
N PHE A 126 1.12 0.31 -0.92
CA PHE A 126 0.24 1.25 -0.24
C PHE A 126 1.03 2.33 0.51
N ILE A 127 0.38 3.46 0.76
CA ILE A 127 0.76 4.41 1.80
C ILE A 127 -0.16 4.15 2.99
N VAL A 128 0.42 3.97 4.17
CA VAL A 128 -0.29 3.73 5.41
C VAL A 128 -0.38 5.05 6.18
N TYR A 129 -1.60 5.53 6.37
CA TYR A 129 -1.89 6.76 7.10
C TYR A 129 -2.53 6.47 8.44
N GLU A 130 -2.44 7.42 9.36
CA GLU A 130 -3.23 7.46 10.58
C GLU A 130 -3.73 8.90 10.85
N THR A 131 -4.97 8.99 11.34
CA THR A 131 -5.59 10.23 11.85
C THR A 131 -6.43 9.86 13.07
N ASP A 132 -6.68 10.82 13.96
CA ASP A 132 -7.50 10.59 15.17
C ASP A 132 -8.96 10.23 14.81
N GLU A 133 -9.49 10.77 13.71
CA GLU A 133 -10.89 10.62 13.32
C GLU A 133 -11.18 9.31 12.57
N ILE A 134 -10.28 8.89 11.68
CA ILE A 134 -10.47 7.70 10.83
C ILE A 134 -9.77 6.48 11.43
N GLY A 135 -8.71 6.70 12.22
CA GLY A 135 -7.72 5.68 12.54
C GLY A 135 -6.83 5.40 11.33
N VAL A 136 -6.38 4.15 11.21
CA VAL A 136 -5.49 3.73 10.12
C VAL A 136 -6.26 3.54 8.81
N TYR A 137 -5.71 4.03 7.71
CA TYR A 137 -6.23 3.82 6.36
C TYR A 137 -5.13 3.77 5.30
N LEU A 138 -5.48 3.28 4.11
CA LEU A 138 -4.54 3.04 3.02
C LEU A 138 -4.81 3.97 1.83
N GLY A 139 -3.76 4.43 1.16
CA GLY A 139 -3.87 5.10 -0.14
C GLY A 139 -2.89 4.54 -1.16
N VAL A 140 -3.11 4.89 -2.42
CA VAL A 140 -2.28 4.47 -3.55
C VAL A 140 -1.87 5.71 -4.33
N ASN A 141 -0.56 5.89 -4.51
CA ASN A 141 -0.05 6.99 -5.32
C ASN A 141 0.29 6.50 -6.74
N GLY A 142 -0.74 6.26 -7.55
CA GLY A 142 -0.62 5.70 -8.90
C GLY A 142 -1.96 5.67 -9.65
N ALA A 143 -1.92 5.44 -10.97
CA ALA A 143 -3.09 5.33 -11.83
C ALA A 143 -2.82 4.50 -13.09
N GLY A 144 -3.87 3.92 -13.67
CA GLY A 144 -3.82 3.32 -15.02
C GLY A 144 -3.37 1.85 -15.09
N TYR A 145 -3.47 1.09 -14.00
CA TYR A 145 -3.17 -0.34 -13.94
C TYR A 145 -4.13 -1.07 -12.99
N ASP A 146 -4.08 -2.41 -12.98
CA ASP A 146 -4.91 -3.22 -12.09
C ASP A 146 -4.37 -3.18 -10.66
N PHE A 147 -5.07 -2.49 -9.77
CA PHE A 147 -4.67 -2.33 -8.37
C PHE A 147 -4.88 -3.60 -7.55
N TYR A 148 -5.78 -4.49 -7.99
CA TYR A 148 -5.97 -5.74 -7.29
C TYR A 148 -4.76 -6.64 -7.47
N GLU A 149 -4.33 -6.84 -8.72
CA GLU A 149 -3.13 -7.63 -8.99
C GLU A 149 -1.86 -6.99 -8.42
N ALA A 150 -1.72 -5.66 -8.57
CA ALA A 150 -0.50 -4.95 -8.20
C ALA A 150 -0.34 -4.69 -6.70
N HIS A 151 -1.44 -4.55 -5.94
CA HIS A 151 -1.39 -4.11 -4.54
C HIS A 151 -2.22 -4.97 -3.59
N TRP A 152 -3.51 -5.16 -3.87
CA TRP A 152 -4.39 -5.86 -2.94
C TRP A 152 -4.08 -7.34 -2.80
N LEU A 153 -3.74 -8.03 -3.90
CA LEU A 153 -3.38 -9.44 -3.88
C LEU A 153 -2.05 -9.68 -3.13
N PRO A 154 -0.98 -8.89 -3.35
CA PRO A 154 0.19 -8.89 -2.48
C PRO A 154 -0.15 -8.69 -1.00
N LEU A 155 -1.02 -7.71 -0.69
CA LEU A 155 -1.42 -7.43 0.68
C LEU A 155 -2.23 -8.58 1.30
N TYR A 156 -3.17 -9.16 0.55
CA TYR A 156 -3.96 -10.32 0.96
C TYR A 156 -3.07 -11.51 1.32
N ARG A 157 -2.03 -11.76 0.50
CA ARG A 157 -1.01 -12.80 0.75
C ARG A 157 -0.15 -12.46 1.97
N ALA A 158 0.30 -11.21 2.11
CA ALA A 158 1.11 -10.76 3.25
C ALA A 158 0.35 -10.83 4.59
N ARG A 159 -0.96 -10.52 4.56
CA ARG A 159 -1.88 -10.67 5.70
C ARG A 159 -2.03 -12.13 6.13
N GLY A 160 -1.71 -13.07 5.25
CA GLY A 160 -1.78 -14.51 5.50
C GLY A 160 -3.21 -15.04 5.50
N LEU A 161 -4.13 -14.31 4.85
CA LEU A 161 -5.52 -14.70 4.74
C LEU A 161 -5.65 -15.97 3.92
N LYS A 162 -6.26 -17.00 4.51
CA LYS A 162 -6.57 -18.26 3.86
C LYS A 162 -8.06 -18.51 3.97
N TRP A 163 -8.87 -17.59 3.45
CA TRP A 163 -10.32 -17.76 3.45
C TRP A 163 -10.73 -19.03 2.64
N HIS A 164 -9.77 -19.71 1.96
CA HIS A 164 -9.92 -20.93 1.17
C HIS A 164 -8.77 -21.92 1.42
N ILE A 165 -8.96 -22.84 2.37
CA ILE A 165 -8.41 -24.20 2.21
C ILE A 165 -9.57 -25.11 1.86
#